data_AF-A0A8T4RR39-F1
#
_entry.id   AF-A0A8T4RR39-F1
#
_cell.length_a   1.000
_cell.length_b   1.000
_cell.length_c   1.000
_cell.angle_alpha   90.00
_cell.angle_beta   90.00
_cell.angle_gamma   90.00
#
_symmetry.space_group_name_H-M   'P 1'
#
loop_
_entity.id
_entity.type
_entity.pdbx_description
1 polymer ?
#
loop_
_entity_poly.entity_id
_entity_poly.type
_entity_poly.pdbx_seq_one_letter_code
_entity_poly.pdbx_strand_id
1 'polypeptide(L)' 'MDILYSKHVREQMVARGIGEEDVREGIEMGSKELQKPDKILSYYKYFCVVYKKLKGKIFIITVKPR' A
#
# COMPACT_ATOMS: atom_id res chain seq x y z
N MET A 1 4.13 12.69 -3.28
CA MET A 1 2.95 11.80 -3.26
C MET A 1 2.37 11.79 -1.86
N ASP A 2 1.10 12.18 -1.68
CA ASP A 2 0.45 12.15 -0.36
C ASP A 2 -0.11 10.76 -0.06
N ILE A 3 0.49 10.10 0.93
CA ILE A 3 0.03 8.81 1.45
C ILE A 3 -0.74 9.05 2.75
N LEU A 4 -1.93 8.46 2.83
CA LEU A 4 -2.78 8.45 4.01
C LEU A 4 -3.01 7.01 4.46
N TYR A 5 -2.91 6.76 5.76
CA TYR A 5 -3.22 5.47 6.37
C TYR A 5 -3.70 5.66 7.81
N SER A 6 -4.44 4.67 8.31
CA SER A 6 -4.87 4.65 9.71
C SER A 6 -3.75 4.17 10.63
N LYS A 7 -3.92 4.39 11.94
CA LYS A 7 -3.03 3.82 12.98
C LYS A 7 -2.91 2.30 12.85
N HIS A 8 -4.01 1.61 12.56
CA HIS A 8 -4.02 0.16 12.37
C HIS A 8 -3.12 -0.29 11.22
N VAL A 9 -3.15 0.43 10.10
CA VAL A 9 -2.27 0.13 8.96
C VAL A 9 -0.81 0.40 9.31
N ARG A 10 -0.53 1.46 10.08
CA ARG A 10 0.82 1.74 10.57
C ARG A 10 1.34 0.63 11.48
N GLU A 11 0.54 0.11 12.40
CA GLU A 11 0.89 -1.02 13.26
C GLU A 11 1.18 -2.28 12.41
N GLN A 12 0.35 -2.52 11.39
CA GLN A 12 0.53 -3.60 10.42
C GLN A 12 1.81 -3.49 9.60
N MET A 13 2.23 -2.27 9.25
CA MET A 13 3.51 -2.00 8.58
C MET A 13 4.68 -2.34 9.49
N VAL A 14 4.66 -1.81 10.72
CA VAL A 14 5.73 -2.02 11.72
C VAL A 14 5.87 -3.50 12.07
N ALA A 15 4.77 -4.20 12.31
CA ALA A 15 4.78 -5.63 12.60
C ALA A 15 5.37 -6.50 11.48
N ARG A 16 5.44 -5.96 10.25
CA ARG A 16 5.97 -6.64 9.06
C ARG A 16 7.31 -6.08 8.60
N GLY A 17 7.91 -5.15 9.36
CA GLY A 17 9.16 -4.49 8.97
C GLY A 17 9.05 -3.71 7.67
N ILE A 18 7.88 -3.14 7.37
CA ILE A 18 7.64 -2.35 6.15
C ILE A 18 7.68 -0.87 6.52
N GLY A 19 8.61 -0.12 5.95
CA GLY A 19 8.72 1.33 6.13
C GLY A 19 7.74 2.12 5.27
N GLU A 20 7.66 3.44 5.48
CA GLU A 20 6.92 4.31 4.57
C GLU A 20 7.58 4.39 3.19
N GLU A 21 8.92 4.39 3.15
CA GLU A 21 9.69 4.36 1.90
C GLU A 21 9.40 3.09 1.11
N ASP A 22 9.34 1.92 1.76
CA ASP A 22 8.96 0.67 1.11
C ASP A 22 7.56 0.74 0.50
N VAL A 23 6.61 1.40 1.19
CA VAL A 23 5.26 1.60 0.66
C VAL A 23 5.27 2.55 -0.53
N ARG A 24 6.06 3.64 -0.49
CA ARG A 24 6.23 4.57 -1.63
C ARG A 24 6.79 3.81 -2.84
N GLU A 25 7.89 3.10 -2.66
CA GLU A 25 8.48 2.23 -3.68
C GLU A 25 7.49 1.20 -4.21
N GLY A 26 6.74 0.55 -3.31
CA GLY A 26 5.77 -0.48 -3.67
C GLY A 26 4.62 0.06 -4.50
N ILE A 27 4.21 1.31 -4.29
CA ILE A 27 3.20 1.98 -5.10
C ILE A 27 3.78 2.39 -6.47
N GLU A 28 5.00 2.91 -6.51
CA GLU A 28 5.61 3.43 -7.74
C GLU A 28 6.06 2.29 -8.66
N MET A 29 6.86 1.36 -8.14
CA MET A 29 7.54 0.30 -8.91
C MET A 29 6.82 -1.05 -8.89
N GLY A 30 5.89 -1.27 -7.96
CA GLY A 30 5.20 -2.56 -7.84
C GLY A 30 4.33 -2.90 -9.05
N SER A 31 4.16 -4.21 -9.29
CA SER A 31 3.22 -4.72 -10.29
C SER A 31 1.79 -4.56 -9.80
N LYS A 32 0.91 -3.98 -10.61
CA LYS A 32 -0.40 -3.49 -10.20
C LYS A 32 -1.52 -4.35 -10.75
N GLU A 33 -2.40 -4.75 -9.86
CA GLU A 33 -3.65 -5.44 -10.18
C GLU A 33 -4.83 -4.62 -9.64
N LEU A 34 -5.86 -4.46 -10.48
CA LEU A 34 -7.09 -3.77 -10.08
C LEU A 34 -8.07 -4.78 -9.49
N GLN A 35 -8.36 -4.65 -8.20
CA GLN A 35 -9.41 -5.38 -7.51
C GLN A 35 -10.66 -4.52 -7.41
N LYS A 36 -11.74 -4.97 -8.05
CA LYS A 36 -13.04 -4.29 -8.02
C LYS A 36 -13.53 -4.09 -6.57
N PRO A 37 -14.15 -2.95 -6.24
CA PRO A 37 -14.56 -1.87 -7.13
C PRO A 37 -13.45 -0.87 -7.52
N ASP A 38 -12.52 -0.54 -6.63
CA ASP A 38 -11.55 0.57 -6.83
C ASP A 38 -10.21 0.37 -6.10
N LYS A 39 -9.90 -0.87 -5.69
CA LYS A 39 -8.67 -1.19 -4.97
C LYS A 39 -7.56 -1.55 -5.94
N ILE A 40 -6.35 -1.11 -5.64
CA ILE A 40 -5.14 -1.49 -6.36
C ILE A 40 -4.31 -2.34 -5.41
N LEU A 41 -3.99 -3.55 -5.85
CA LEU A 41 -3.01 -4.41 -5.22
C LEU A 41 -1.70 -4.15 -5.96
N SER A 42 -0.71 -3.61 -5.26
CA SER A 42 0.63 -3.40 -5.81
C SER A 42 1.61 -4.34 -5.14
N TYR A 43 2.08 -5.32 -5.91
CA TYR A 43 3.01 -6.35 -5.46
C TYR A 43 4.45 -5.86 -5.64
N TYR A 44 5.21 -5.84 -4.55
CA TYR A 44 6.59 -5.36 -4.55
C TYR A 44 7.43 -6.14 -3.53
N LYS A 45 8.63 -6.59 -3.95
CA LYS A 45 9.50 -7.46 -3.15
C LYS A 45 8.69 -8.64 -2.55
N TYR A 46 8.65 -8.74 -1.23
CA TYR A 46 7.98 -9.80 -0.45
C TYR A 46 6.58 -9.41 0.06
N PHE A 47 6.03 -8.27 -0.35
CA PHE A 47 4.75 -7.77 0.16
C PHE A 47 3.86 -7.18 -0.93
N CYS A 48 2.62 -6.89 -0.55
CA CYS A 48 1.60 -6.26 -1.37
C CYS A 48 1.00 -5.07 -0.62
N VAL A 49 1.04 -3.90 -1.25
CA VAL A 49 0.35 -2.70 -0.80
C VAL A 49 -1.03 -2.69 -1.40
N VAL A 50 -2.07 -2.71 -0.57
CA VAL A 50 -3.45 -2.55 -1.01
C VAL A 50 -3.87 -1.11 -0.74
N TYR A 51 -4.22 -0.38 -1.79
CA TYR A 51 -4.58 1.03 -1.66
C TYR A 51 -5.68 1.42 -2.64
N LYS A 52 -6.26 2.60 -2.43
CA LYS A 52 -7.16 3.25 -3.39
C LYS A 52 -6.70 4.69 -3.64
N LYS A 53 -7.01 5.21 -4.83
CA LYS A 53 -6.74 6.61 -5.18
C LYS A 53 -7.99 7.44 -4.92
N LEU A 54 -7.88 8.49 -4.11
CA LEU A 54 -9.01 9.35 -3.76
C LEU A 54 -8.60 10.82 -3.80
N LYS A 55 -9.20 11.61 -4.70
CA LYS A 55 -8.94 13.06 -4.87
C LYS A 55 -7.44 13.41 -4.95
N GLY A 56 -6.67 12.63 -5.72
CA GLY A 56 -5.22 12.83 -5.88
C GLY A 56 -4.34 12.30 -4.73
N LYS A 57 -4.93 11.75 -3.67
CA LYS A 57 -4.22 11.11 -2.56
C LYS A 57 -4.26 9.59 -2.66
N ILE A 58 -3.30 8.93 -2.03
CA ILE A 58 -3.26 7.47 -1.92
C ILE A 58 -3.66 7.07 -0.51
N PHE A 59 -4.73 6.29 -0.41
CA PHE A 59 -5.19 5.77 0.86
C PHE A 59 -4.82 4.29 0.98
N ILE A 60 -3.91 3.96 1.89
CA ILE A 60 -3.49 2.59 2.15
C ILE A 60 -4.56 1.91 2.99
N ILE A 61 -5.07 0.80 2.47
CA ILE A 61 -6.06 -0.05 3.11
C ILE A 61 -5.36 -1.06 4.01
N THR A 62 -4.30 -1.70 3.49
CA THR A 62 -3.48 -2.65 4.25
C THR A 62 -2.16 -2.93 3.51
N VAL A 63 -1.19 -3.48 4.24
CA VAL A 63 -0.02 -4.15 3.70
C VAL A 63 -0.05 -5.61 4.12
N LYS A 64 0.11 -6.51 3.16
CA LYS A 64 0.12 -7.96 3.40
C LYS A 64 1.36 -8.61 2.79
N PRO A 65 1.86 -9.74 3.32
CA PRO A 65 2.85 -10.55 2.63
C PRO A 65 2.32 -10.99 1.25
N ARG A 66 3.22 -11.20 0.30
CA ARG A 66 2.88 -11.75 -1.02
C ARG A 66 2.43 -13.21 -0.90
#